data_AF-A0A429G326-F1
#
_entry.id   AF-A0A429G326-F1
#
_cell.length_a   1.000
_cell.length_b   1.000
_cell.length_c   1.000
_cell.angle_alpha   90.00
_cell.angle_beta   90.00
_cell.angle_gamma   90.00
#
_symmetry.space_group_name_H-M   'P 1'
#
loop_
_entity.id
_entity.type
_entity.pdbx_description
1 polymer ?
#
loop_
_entity_poly.entity_id
_entity_poly.type
_entity_poly.pdbx_seq_one_letter_code
_entity_poly.pdbx_strand_id
1 'polypeptide(L)'
;MKCLDNSFELTEHAKNRLKERVIDEKEVEETLNNPVMTYFDILTGYSVCIGPRKKAGHWLIVVHEKRDELKRSYKCSGYQQY
;
A
#
# COMPACT_ATOMS: atom_id res chain seq x y z
N MET A 1 8.37 0.33 -17.31
CA MET A 1 7.66 0.04 -16.05
C MET A 1 7.41 1.39 -15.40
N LYS A 2 6.16 1.85 -15.33
CA LYS A 2 5.86 3.20 -14.81
C LYS A 2 5.73 3.08 -13.29
N CYS A 3 6.70 3.63 -12.55
CA CYS A 3 6.53 3.88 -11.13
C CYS A 3 5.42 4.94 -11.00
N LEU A 4 4.29 4.57 -10.38
CA LEU A 4 3.32 5.57 -9.95
C LEU A 4 3.96 6.26 -8.75
N ASP A 5 4.23 7.57 -8.86
CA ASP A 5 4.51 8.41 -7.70
C ASP A 5 3.22 8.43 -6.85
N ASN A 6 3.06 7.40 -6.02
CA ASN A 6 1.96 7.31 -5.07
C ASN A 6 2.34 8.23 -3.90
N SER A 7 1.98 9.50 -4.01
CA SER A 7 1.96 10.41 -2.86
C SER A 7 1.01 9.81 -1.82
N PHE A 8 1.53 9.52 -0.62
CA PHE A 8 0.74 9.02 0.50
C PHE A 8 0.82 9.99 1.67
N GLU A 9 -0.28 10.11 2.39
CA GLU A 9 -0.35 10.91 3.62
C GLU A 9 -0.36 9.98 4.83
N LEU A 10 0.52 10.25 5.79
CA LEU A 10 0.57 9.52 7.05
C LEU A 10 -0.29 10.21 8.09
N THR A 11 -1.15 9.44 8.76
CA THR A 11 -1.80 9.91 9.98
C THR A 11 -0.77 10.17 11.08
N GLU A 12 -1.08 11.05 12.03
CA GLU A 12 -0.18 11.29 13.18
C GLU A 12 0.12 10.00 13.96
N HIS A 13 -0.86 9.09 14.06
CA HIS A 13 -0.63 7.77 14.64
C HIS A 13 0.42 6.99 13.85
N ALA A 14 0.30 6.94 12.51
CA ALA A 14 1.27 6.24 11.68
C ALA A 14 2.67 6.84 11.80
N LYS A 15 2.82 8.18 11.74
CA LYS A 15 4.12 8.86 11.91
C LYS A 15 4.80 8.47 13.22
N ASN A 16 4.04 8.47 14.32
CA ASN A 16 4.56 8.06 15.63
C ASN A 16 5.02 6.60 15.63
N ARG A 17 4.25 5.69 15.03
CA ARG A 17 4.63 4.27 14.91
C ARG A 17 5.89 4.05 14.08
N LEU A 18 6.05 4.78 12.97
CA LEU A 18 7.25 4.70 12.14
C LEU A 18 8.48 5.17 12.93
N LYS A 19 8.35 6.30 13.65
CA LYS A 19 9.41 6.86 14.49
C LYS A 19 9.80 5.91 15.64
N GLU A 20 8.83 5.36 16.38
CA GLU A 20 9.06 4.42 17.48
C GLU A 20 9.82 3.17 17.04
N ARG A 21 9.55 2.68 15.83
CA ARG A 21 10.07 1.41 15.30
C ARG A 21 11.22 1.59 14.32
N VAL A 22 11.69 2.83 14.14
CA VAL A 22 12.74 3.21 13.19
C VAL A 22 12.43 2.63 11.80
N ILE A 23 11.26 2.98 11.28
CA ILE A 23 10.78 2.61 9.95
C ILE A 23 10.96 3.81 9.04
N ASP A 24 11.69 3.60 7.95
CA ASP A 24 11.87 4.61 6.91
C ASP A 24 10.58 4.72 6.09
N GLU A 25 10.18 5.94 5.73
CA GLU A 25 9.05 6.19 4.84
C GLU A 25 9.24 5.51 3.48
N LYS A 26 10.50 5.33 3.03
CA LYS A 26 10.82 4.54 1.84
C LYS A 26 10.38 3.08 1.95
N GLU A 27 10.45 2.46 3.13
CA GLU A 27 9.97 1.08 3.30
C GLU A 27 8.44 1.00 3.16
N VAL A 28 7.72 2.06 3.58
CA VAL A 28 6.27 2.18 3.39
C VAL A 28 5.97 2.34 1.91
N GLU A 29 6.68 3.23 1.22
CA GLU A 29 6.54 3.45 -0.22
C GLU A 29 6.80 2.18 -1.03
N GLU A 30 7.90 1.47 -0.75
CA GLU A 30 8.24 0.19 -1.37
C GLU A 30 7.14 -0.86 -1.12
N THR A 31 6.60 -0.93 0.10
CA THR A 31 5.51 -1.85 0.45
C THR A 31 4.21 -1.51 -0.24
N LEU A 32 3.91 -0.23 -0.46
CA LEU A 32 2.72 0.22 -1.18
C LEU A 32 2.85 -0.05 -2.69
N ASN A 33 4.05 0.12 -3.24
CA ASN A 33 4.30 -0.04 -4.68
C ASN A 33 4.52 -1.51 -5.10
N ASN A 34 5.17 -2.31 -4.26
CA ASN A 34 5.48 -3.72 -4.52
C ASN A 34 5.13 -4.60 -3.31
N PRO A 35 3.85 -4.70 -2.92
CA PRO A 35 3.44 -5.55 -1.82
C PRO A 35 3.68 -7.02 -2.17
N VAL A 36 4.09 -7.81 -1.17
CA VAL A 36 4.12 -9.27 -1.25
C VAL A 36 2.71 -9.84 -1.15
N MET A 37 1.86 -9.22 -0.33
CA MET A 37 0.45 -9.55 -0.21
C MET A 37 -0.40 -8.29 -0.05
N THR A 38 -1.59 -8.31 -0.64
CA THR A 38 -2.58 -7.24 -0.51
C THR A 38 -3.93 -7.85 -0.15
N TYR A 39 -4.59 -7.28 0.86
CA TYR A 39 -5.94 -7.60 1.26
C TYR A 39 -6.82 -6.37 1.15
N PHE A 40 -8.07 -6.55 0.77
CA PHE A 40 -9.06 -5.48 0.73
C PHE A 40 -10.21 -5.82 1.67
N ASP A 41 -10.44 -4.97 2.65
CA ASP A 41 -11.58 -5.08 3.54
C ASP A 41 -12.79 -4.39 2.90
N ILE A 42 -13.74 -5.20 2.44
CA ILE A 42 -14.98 -4.74 1.82
C ILE A 42 -15.91 -3.97 2.76
N LEU A 43 -15.80 -4.17 4.09
CA LEU A 43 -16.68 -3.52 5.05
C LEU A 43 -16.20 -2.11 5.39
N THR A 44 -14.88 -1.94 5.53
CA THR A 44 -14.28 -0.66 5.91
C THR A 44 -13.74 0.15 4.74
N GLY A 45 -13.52 -0.49 3.58
CA GLY A 45 -12.89 0.14 2.41
C GLY A 45 -11.37 0.29 2.53
N TYR A 46 -10.75 -0.22 3.59
CA TYR A 46 -9.31 -0.19 3.76
C TYR A 46 -8.61 -1.31 2.99
N SER A 47 -7.43 -0.99 2.46
CA SER A 47 -6.47 -1.95 1.91
C SER A 47 -5.37 -2.21 2.93
N VAL A 48 -4.92 -3.46 3.01
CA VAL A 48 -3.79 -3.89 3.84
C VAL A 48 -2.71 -4.46 2.93
N CYS A 49 -1.56 -3.81 2.89
CA CYS A 49 -0.38 -4.23 2.14
C CYS A 49 0.68 -4.78 3.09
N ILE A 50 1.30 -5.90 2.71
CA ILE A 50 2.36 -6.54 3.48
C ILE A 50 3.62 -6.58 2.61
N GLY A 51 4.72 -6.08 3.16
CA GLY A 51 6.02 -6.03 2.50
C GLY A 51 7.17 -6.41 3.42
N PRO A 52 8.34 -6.78 2.89
CA PRO A 52 9.51 -7.06 3.69
C PRO A 52 10.06 -5.78 4.33
N ARG A 53 10.63 -5.90 5.53
CA ARG A 53 11.40 -4.82 6.17
C ARG A 53 12.87 -4.89 5.72
N LYS A 54 13.59 -3.77 5.88
CA LYS A 54 15.07 -3.78 5.82
C LYS A 54 15.69 -4.71 6.87
N LYS A 55 15.00 -4.93 7.99
CA LYS A 55 15.36 -5.90 9.02
C LYS A 55 14.91 -7.31 8.60
N ALA A 56 15.86 -8.19 8.31
CA ALA A 56 15.60 -9.56 7.86
C ALA A 56 14.66 -10.32 8.82
N GLY A 57 13.69 -11.05 8.26
CA GLY A 57 12.70 -11.83 9.00
C GLY A 57 11.55 -11.01 9.60
N HIS A 58 11.49 -9.69 9.37
CA HIS A 58 10.39 -8.83 9.78
C HIS A 58 9.55 -8.39 8.59
N TRP A 59 8.24 -8.25 8.84
CA TRP A 59 7.26 -7.78 7.86
C TRP A 59 6.75 -6.39 8.25
N LEU A 60 6.54 -5.55 7.24
CA LEU A 60 5.84 -4.28 7.34
C LEU A 60 4.40 -4.51 6.91
N ILE A 61 3.45 -4.09 7.75
CA ILE A 61 2.02 -4.14 7.45
C ILE A 61 1.53 -2.70 7.39
N VAL A 62 1.02 -2.30 6.22
CA VAL A 62 0.53 -0.95 5.94
C VAL A 62 -0.96 -1.03 5.68
N VAL A 63 -1.75 -0.33 6.50
CA VAL A 63 -3.19 -0.16 6.27
C VAL A 63 -3.41 1.21 5.69
N HIS A 64 -4.09 1.28 4.54
CA HIS A 64 -4.33 2.54 3.84
C HIS A 64 -5.71 2.53 3.16
N GLU A 65 -6.31 3.70 3.04
CA GLU A 65 -7.47 3.93 2.17
C GLU A 65 -6.96 4.53 0.86
N LYS A 66 -7.57 4.16 -0.26
CA LYS A 66 -7.28 4.82 -1.53
C LYS A 66 -8.18 6.05 -1.64
N ARG A 67 -7.61 7.23 -1.47
CA ARG A 67 -8.29 8.49 -1.85
C ARG A 67 -8.11 8.69 -3.34
N ASP A 68 -9.08 8.21 -4.12
CA ASP A 68 -9.13 8.51 -5.54
C ASP A 68 -9.39 10.02 -5.70
N GLU A 69 -8.36 10.81 -6.02
CA GLU A 69 -8.58 12.03 -6.80
C GLU A 69 -9.04 11.60 -8.21
N LEU A 70 -10.35 11.39 -8.33
CA LEU A 70 -11.13 11.31 -9.58
C LEU A 70 -10.34 10.97 -10.85
N LYS A 71 -10.17 9.68 -11.13
CA LYS A 71 -10.15 9.16 -12.51
C LYS A 71 -10.52 7.68 -12.54
N ARG A 72 -11.82 7.41 -12.42
CA ARG A 72 -12.40 6.14 -12.90
C ARG A 72 -12.30 6.13 -14.43
N SER A 73 -11.29 5.45 -14.97
CA SER A 73 -11.41 4.85 -16.30
C SER A 73 -11.44 3.33 -16.11
N TYR A 74 -12.64 2.74 -16.12
CA TYR A 74 -12.75 1.31 -16.29
C TYR A 74 -12.37 0.98 -17.74
N LYS A 75 -11.31 0.21 -17.94
CA LYS A 75 -11.05 -0.49 -19.19
C LYS A 75 -11.16 -1.99 -18.90
N CYS A 76 -12.33 -2.56 -19.16
CA CYS A 76 -12.48 -4.01 -19.21
C CYS A 76 -11.66 -4.54 -20.40
N SER A 77 -10.62 -5.31 -20.12
CA SER A 77 -9.99 -6.19 -21.11
C SER A 77 -10.50 -7.60 -20.81
N GLY A 78 -11.00 -8.26 -21.86
CA GLY A 78 -11.93 -9.37 -21.78
C GLY A 78 -11.42 -10.61 -21.04
N TYR A 79 -12.39 -11.36 -20.51
CA TYR A 79 -12.25 -12.79 -20.28
C TYR A 79 -11.98 -13.48 -21.62
N GLN A 80 -10.82 -14.10 -21.75
CA GLN A 80 -10.58 -15.10 -22.79
C GLN A 80 -11.21 -16.39 -22.27
N GLN A 81 -12.43 -16.70 -22.74
CA GLN A 81 -13.05 -18.00 -22.53
C GLN A 81 -12.31 -19.01 -23.41
N TYR A 82 -11.89 -20.12 -22.78
CA TYR A 82 -11.49 -21.35 -23.46
C TYR A 82 -12.71 -22.03 -24.09
#